data_AF-A0A968PAV9-F1
#
_entry.id   AF-A0A968PAV9-F1
#
_cell.length_a   1.000
_cell.length_b   1.000
_cell.length_c   1.000
_cell.angle_alpha   90.00
_cell.angle_beta   90.00
_cell.angle_gamma   90.00
#
_symmetry.space_group_name_H-M   'P 1'
#
loop_
_entity.id
_entity.type
_entity.pdbx_description
1 polymer ?
#
loop_
_entity_poly.entity_id
_entity_poly.type
_entity_poly.pdbx_seq_one_letter_code
_entity_poly.pdbx_strand_id
1 'polypeptide(L)'
;MQSGAFANALIISHSPSDFCLDFVTTFFPNSAVSSRVFLSAGQLPGLVQSLTTTYDHYRRQSAPSPDSPGSPGSSDMPPSPDDPPQHRHDPDSLSGESREKPPQGS
;
A
#
# COMPACT_ATOMS: atom_id res chain seq x y z
N MET A 1 -13.60 -18.82 10.59
CA MET A 1 -13.73 -17.47 11.20
C MET A 1 -12.60 -17.35 12.22
N GLN A 2 -11.83 -16.25 12.23
CA GLN A 2 -10.89 -16.01 13.33
C GLN A 2 -11.67 -15.44 14.51
N SER A 3 -11.78 -16.22 15.58
CA SER A 3 -12.41 -15.77 16.84
C SER A 3 -11.40 -14.98 17.65
N GLY A 4 -11.72 -13.72 17.99
CA GLY A 4 -10.91 -12.86 18.83
C GLY A 4 -11.75 -12.25 19.94
N ALA A 5 -11.16 -12.11 21.13
CA ALA A 5 -11.79 -11.44 22.26
C ALA A 5 -11.42 -9.94 22.24
N PHE A 6 -12.42 -9.06 22.26
CA PHE A 6 -12.17 -7.62 22.43
C PHE A 6 -11.88 -7.31 23.90
N ALA A 7 -10.94 -6.39 24.15
CA ALA A 7 -10.66 -5.79 25.46
C ALA A 7 -10.15 -4.36 25.26
N ASN A 8 -10.44 -3.47 26.22
CA ASN A 8 -9.99 -2.07 26.21
C ASN A 8 -9.00 -1.74 27.34
N ALA A 9 -8.75 -2.67 28.26
CA ALA A 9 -7.72 -2.56 29.29
C ALA A 9 -6.99 -3.91 29.47
N LEU A 10 -5.76 -3.84 29.98
CA LEU A 10 -4.97 -4.98 30.41
C LEU A 10 -4.46 -4.72 31.83
N ILE A 11 -4.75 -5.63 32.75
CA ILE A 11 -4.17 -5.65 34.09
C ILE A 11 -3.10 -6.72 34.13
N ILE A 12 -1.93 -6.40 34.67
CA ILE A 12 -0.81 -7.34 34.83
C ILE A 12 -0.56 -7.53 36.31
N SER A 13 -0.57 -8.78 36.77
CA SER A 13 -0.12 -9.17 38.11
C SER A 13 0.91 -10.29 37.98
N HIS A 14 1.82 -10.42 38.96
CA HIS A 14 2.91 -11.39 38.88
C HIS A 14 3.36 -11.88 40.26
N SER A 15 3.96 -13.07 40.27
CA SER A 15 4.78 -13.62 41.35
C SER A 15 6.26 -13.54 40.94
N PRO A 16 7.21 -14.14 41.69
CA PRO A 16 8.58 -14.35 41.21
C PRO A 16 8.69 -15.37 40.08
N SER A 17 7.70 -16.26 39.90
CA SER A 17 7.72 -17.40 38.99
C SER A 17 6.73 -17.32 37.82
N ASP A 18 5.70 -16.49 37.94
CA ASP A 18 4.52 -16.50 37.05
C ASP A 18 3.96 -15.08 36.82
N PHE A 19 3.30 -14.90 35.68
CA PHE A 19 2.58 -13.67 35.30
C PHE A 19 1.14 -14.01 34.91
N CYS A 20 0.21 -13.13 35.28
CA CYS A 20 -1.20 -13.19 34.92
C CYS A 20 -1.58 -11.91 34.14
N LEU A 21 -2.04 -12.11 32.91
CA LEU A 21 -2.46 -11.08 31.97
C LEU A 21 -3.99 -11.09 31.86
N ASP A 22 -4.63 -10.11 32.50
CA ASP A 22 -6.08 -9.96 32.58
C ASP A 22 -6.56 -8.92 31.55
N PHE A 23 -7.07 -9.40 30.42
CA PHE A 23 -7.68 -8.56 29.39
C PHE A 23 -9.10 -8.20 29.82
N VAL A 24 -9.33 -6.94 30.17
CA VAL A 24 -10.59 -6.43 30.72
C VAL A 24 -11.34 -5.63 29.67
N THR A 25 -12.66 -5.86 29.61
CA THR A 25 -13.60 -5.03 28.86
C THR A 25 -14.44 -4.25 29.86
N THR A 26 -14.24 -2.93 29.87
CA THR A 26 -14.93 -1.99 30.77
C THR A 26 -16.07 -1.31 30.03
N PHE A 27 -17.30 -1.58 30.46
CA PHE A 27 -18.54 -0.95 29.99
C PHE A 27 -19.35 -0.47 31.19
N PHE A 28 -19.23 0.82 31.55
CA PHE A 28 -19.84 1.38 32.77
C PHE A 28 -21.32 0.97 32.92
N PRO A 29 -21.74 0.43 34.09
CA PRO A 29 -20.99 0.33 35.36
C PRO A 29 -20.17 -0.97 35.53
N ASN A 30 -20.19 -1.91 34.58
CA ASN A 30 -19.63 -3.25 34.75
C ASN A 30 -18.31 -3.45 33.96
N SER A 31 -17.31 -4.02 34.62
CA SER A 31 -16.08 -4.50 33.96
C SER A 31 -16.01 -6.02 34.05
N ALA A 32 -15.69 -6.68 32.92
CA ALA A 32 -15.56 -8.13 32.83
C ALA A 32 -14.18 -8.52 32.26
N VAL A 33 -13.61 -9.62 32.77
CA VAL A 33 -12.40 -10.21 32.17
C VAL A 33 -12.81 -10.95 30.90
N SER A 34 -12.38 -10.44 29.76
CA SER A 34 -12.64 -10.96 28.41
C SER A 34 -11.70 -12.11 28.07
N SER A 35 -10.49 -12.11 28.62
CA SER A 35 -9.53 -13.22 28.54
C SER A 35 -8.51 -13.11 29.66
N ARG A 36 -8.03 -14.26 30.16
CA ARG A 36 -6.95 -14.35 31.14
C ARG A 36 -5.88 -15.30 30.62
N VAL A 37 -4.62 -14.86 30.65
CA VAL A 37 -3.48 -15.69 30.24
C VAL A 37 -2.48 -15.78 31.38
N PHE A 38 -2.18 -17.01 31.82
CA PHE A 38 -1.10 -17.31 32.75
C PHE A 38 0.16 -17.72 31.98
N LEU A 39 1.32 -17.24 32.39
CA LEU A 39 2.62 -17.53 31.78
C LEU A 39 3.68 -17.72 32.87
N SER A 40 4.63 -18.64 32.69
CA SER A 40 5.81 -18.66 33.55
C SER A 40 6.72 -17.46 33.22
N ALA A 41 7.39 -16.90 34.23
CA ALA A 41 8.31 -15.77 34.09
C ALA A 41 9.41 -16.02 33.04
N GLY A 42 9.88 -17.25 32.87
CA GLY A 42 10.88 -17.60 31.84
C GLY A 42 10.35 -17.55 30.41
N GLN A 43 9.02 -17.59 30.20
CA GLN A 43 8.39 -17.57 28.88
C GLN A 43 8.02 -16.16 28.42
N LEU A 44 7.80 -15.23 29.36
CA LEU A 44 7.36 -13.86 29.08
C LEU A 44 8.29 -13.09 28.10
N PRO A 45 9.63 -13.15 28.19
CA PRO A 45 10.50 -12.44 27.25
C PRO A 45 10.32 -12.92 25.80
N GLY A 46 10.16 -14.23 25.59
CA GLY A 46 9.93 -14.80 24.26
C GLY A 46 8.59 -14.39 23.67
N LEU A 47 7.54 -14.33 24.50
CA LEU A 47 6.22 -13.83 24.11
C LEU A 47 6.28 -12.36 23.69
N VAL A 48 6.95 -11.50 24.47
CA VAL A 48 7.11 -10.07 24.15
C VAL A 48 7.89 -9.87 22.84
N GLN A 49 8.98 -10.63 22.61
CA GLN A 49 9.74 -10.58 21.35
C GLN A 49 8.90 -11.02 20.14
N SER A 50 8.11 -12.08 20.28
CA SER A 50 7.20 -12.55 19.23
C SER A 50 6.13 -11.50 18.89
N LEU A 51 5.43 -10.96 19.91
CA LEU A 51 4.42 -9.92 19.75
C LEU A 51 4.99 -8.65 19.11
N THR A 52 6.19 -8.23 19.51
CA THR A 52 6.88 -7.07 18.91
C THR A 52 7.18 -7.31 17.43
N THR A 53 7.72 -8.48 17.09
CA THR A 53 8.04 -8.86 15.71
C THR A 53 6.79 -8.89 14.81
N THR A 54 5.69 -9.46 15.31
CA THR A 54 4.39 -9.49 14.61
C THR A 54 3.81 -8.07 14.46
N TYR A 55 3.89 -7.24 15.50
CA TYR A 55 3.41 -5.86 15.47
C TYR A 55 4.18 -4.99 14.47
N ASP A 56 5.51 -5.10 14.43
CA ASP A 56 6.33 -4.37 13.44
C ASP A 56 6.17 -4.92 12.02
N HIS A 57 5.79 -6.20 11.84
CA HIS A 57 5.38 -6.70 10.53
C HIS A 57 4.03 -6.11 10.10
N TYR A 58 3.03 -6.13 10.99
CA TYR A 58 1.72 -5.50 10.77
C TYR A 58 1.85 -4.01 10.44
N ARG A 59 2.63 -3.23 11.21
CA ARG A 59 2.88 -1.80 10.97
C ARG A 59 3.45 -1.49 9.60
N ARG A 60 4.32 -2.38 9.07
CA ARG A 60 4.89 -2.24 7.72
C ARG A 60 3.89 -2.58 6.61
N GLN A 61 2.94 -3.48 6.86
CA GLN A 61 1.83 -3.76 5.94
C GLN A 61 0.74 -2.66 5.97
N SER A 62 0.48 -2.08 7.15
CA SER A 62 -0.53 -1.04 7.35
C SER A 62 -0.05 0.38 7.02
N ALA A 63 1.23 0.55 6.69
CA ALA A 63 1.76 1.81 6.21
C ALA A 63 1.21 2.08 4.79
N PRO A 64 0.65 3.27 4.50
CA PRO A 64 0.21 3.59 3.16
C PRO A 64 1.40 3.60 2.20
N SER A 65 1.35 2.81 1.14
CA SER A 65 2.34 2.83 0.06
C SER A 65 2.42 4.25 -0.51
N PRO A 66 3.61 4.88 -0.61
CA PRO A 66 3.75 6.22 -1.17
C PRO A 66 3.34 6.24 -2.65
N ASP A 67 3.55 5.13 -3.36
CA ASP A 67 3.17 4.94 -4.74
C ASP A 67 1.79 4.29 -4.86
N SER A 68 0.75 5.13 -4.87
CA SER A 68 -0.43 4.90 -5.70
C SER A 68 -0.28 5.71 -6.99
N PRO A 69 0.47 5.23 -8.00
CA PRO A 69 0.48 5.89 -9.31
C PRO A 69 -0.95 5.86 -9.85
N GLY A 70 -1.43 7.00 -10.34
CA GLY A 70 -2.81 7.14 -10.80
C GLY A 70 -3.15 6.12 -11.88
N SER A 71 -3.94 5.10 -11.54
CA SER A 71 -4.54 4.22 -12.55
C SER A 71 -5.45 5.05 -13.47
N PRO A 72 -5.48 4.76 -14.78
CA PRO A 72 -5.72 5.78 -15.77
C PRO A 72 -7.13 6.34 -15.68
N GLY A 73 -7.21 7.66 -15.54
CA GLY A 73 -8.41 8.39 -15.92
C GLY A 73 -8.60 8.25 -17.42
N SER A 74 -9.46 7.31 -17.83
CA SER A 74 -10.00 7.27 -19.18
C SER A 74 -10.77 8.58 -19.40
N SER A 75 -10.13 9.53 -20.08
CA SER A 75 -10.70 10.83 -20.37
C SER A 75 -11.80 10.65 -21.41
N ASP A 76 -13.01 10.36 -20.92
CA ASP A 76 -14.26 10.35 -21.67
C ASP A 76 -14.63 11.80 -22.03
N MET A 77 -13.82 12.35 -22.93
CA MET A 77 -13.91 13.69 -23.47
C MET A 77 -14.44 13.55 -24.90
N PRO A 78 -15.58 14.15 -25.26
CA PRO A 78 -16.05 14.11 -26.64
C PRO A 78 -15.00 14.79 -27.55
N PRO A 79 -14.72 14.24 -28.75
CA PRO A 79 -13.75 14.81 -29.65
C PRO A 79 -14.19 16.21 -30.10
N SER A 80 -13.34 17.21 -29.85
CA SER A 80 -13.59 18.59 -30.30
C SER A 80 -13.48 18.65 -31.83
N PRO A 81 -14.51 19.15 -32.54
CA PRO A 81 -14.48 19.21 -34.00
C PRO A 81 -13.81 20.50 -34.49
N ASP A 82 -12.47 20.55 -34.49
CA ASP A 82 -11.64 21.21 -35.52
C ASP A 82 -10.13 21.01 -35.24
N ASP A 83 -9.45 20.19 -36.05
CA ASP A 83 -8.03 20.32 -36.37
C ASP A 83 -7.78 19.60 -37.73
N PRO A 84 -7.11 20.22 -38.71
CA PRO A 84 -7.01 19.66 -40.06
C PRO A 84 -6.08 18.42 -40.14
N PRO A 85 -6.39 17.43 -40.99
CA PRO A 85 -5.68 16.15 -40.99
C PRO A 85 -4.21 16.30 -41.39
N GLN A 86 -3.30 16.06 -40.43
CA GLN A 86 -1.86 16.03 -40.70
C GLN A 86 -1.53 14.87 -41.65
N HIS A 87 -0.99 15.21 -42.81
CA HIS A 87 -0.64 14.28 -43.88
C HIS A 87 0.43 13.30 -43.39
N ARG A 88 0.14 11.98 -43.45
CA ARG A 88 1.14 10.94 -43.15
C ARG A 88 2.37 11.14 -44.04
N HIS A 89 3.56 10.98 -43.46
CA HIS A 89 4.77 10.76 -44.24
C HIS A 89 5.05 9.26 -44.30
N ASP A 90 4.71 8.65 -45.44
CA ASP A 90 5.08 7.28 -45.76
C ASP A 90 6.56 7.25 -46.22
N PRO A 91 7.47 6.52 -45.54
CA PRO A 91 8.91 6.69 -45.72
C PRO A 91 9.52 5.76 -46.77
N ASP A 92 8.93 5.65 -47.97
CA ASP A 92 9.63 5.06 -49.14
C ASP A 92 9.02 5.51 -50.49
N SER A 93 9.80 6.24 -51.30
CA SER A 93 9.61 6.40 -52.75
C SER A 93 10.84 7.04 -53.42
N LEU A 94 11.13 6.60 -54.64
CA LEU A 94 12.43 6.79 -55.30
C LEU A 94 12.53 8.03 -56.21
N SER A 95 13.77 8.45 -56.45
CA SER A 95 14.28 9.03 -57.70
C SER A 95 13.58 10.25 -58.32
N GLY A 96 14.08 11.45 -58.01
CA GLY A 96 13.87 12.67 -58.79
C GLY A 96 15.08 13.02 -59.67
N GLU A 97 15.22 12.41 -60.85
CA GLU A 97 16.17 12.88 -61.89
C GLU A 97 15.49 13.92 -62.79
N SER A 98 16.10 15.09 -62.97
CA SER A 98 15.78 15.96 -64.12
C SER A 98 16.94 16.89 -64.50
N ARG A 99 17.25 16.92 -65.79
CA ARG A 99 18.08 17.95 -66.47
C ARG A 99 17.17 19.17 -66.80
N GLU A 100 17.63 20.37 -67.18
CA GLU A 100 18.74 20.71 -68.10
C GLU A 100 19.35 22.14 -67.88
N LYS A 101 19.86 22.80 -68.94
CA LYS A 101 20.88 23.89 -69.01
C LYS A 101 20.35 25.17 -69.72
N PRO A 102 21.14 26.27 -69.96
CA PRO A 102 22.49 26.64 -69.48
C PRO A 102 22.43 27.91 -68.56
N PRO A 103 22.70 29.22 -68.90
CA PRO A 103 23.30 29.89 -70.08
C PRO A 103 24.80 30.28 -69.87
N GLN A 104 25.22 31.55 -70.11
CA GLN A 104 26.60 32.09 -70.03
C GLN A 104 26.63 33.61 -69.72
N GLY A 105 27.80 34.15 -69.32
CA GLY A 105 28.14 35.58 -69.29
C GLY A 105 28.49 36.11 -67.89
N SER A 106 29.61 36.81 -67.65
CA SER A 106 30.73 37.21 -68.53
C SER A 106 32.06 37.20 -67.78
#